data_AF-A0A6P0XRF2-F1
#
_entry.id   AF-A0A6P0XRF2-F1
#
_cell.length_a   1.000
_cell.length_b   1.000
_cell.length_c   1.000
_cell.angle_alpha   90.00
_cell.angle_beta   90.00
_cell.angle_gamma   90.00
#
_symmetry.space_group_name_H-M   'P 1'
#
loop_
_entity.id
_entity.type
_entity.pdbx_description
1 polymer ?
#
loop_
_entity_poly.entity_id
_entity_poly.type
_entity_poly.pdbx_seq_one_letter_code
_entity_poly.pdbx_strand_id
1 'polypeptide(L)'
;LSFVKDQEEELALQQQEMDALQRRIDQATEYDRISLESELSDEQDCYKMLNESLMGSQRNLKERQEILSQHQGILWRRLGNSSGQQQHDKIDLKPTLSQVDAQRQQLTENLQSLEAEIQQIQTDIAQKEEIINSKTQQQEAKKNEIEQLELSLQEKQKANSQGGNEAIYQEVLLPMQDYLEQVRQQLEEVVGGVNQVQGIGTQVEQLQQVLQNIIGQPE
;
A
#
# COMPACT_ATOMS: atom_id res chain seq x y z
N LEU A 1 31.94 39.09 -28.66
CA LEU A 1 31.66 37.78 -29.26
C LEU A 1 32.39 36.66 -28.51
N SER A 2 33.69 36.79 -28.19
CA SER A 2 34.41 35.80 -27.35
C SER A 2 33.74 35.55 -25.99
N PHE A 3 33.51 36.62 -25.20
CA PHE A 3 33.02 36.48 -23.83
C PHE A 3 31.74 35.64 -23.64
N VAL A 4 30.70 35.84 -24.46
CA VAL A 4 29.45 35.06 -24.35
C VAL A 4 29.68 33.60 -24.73
N LYS A 5 30.53 33.35 -25.73
CA LYS A 5 30.89 32.00 -26.15
C LYS A 5 31.72 31.29 -25.08
N ASP A 6 32.63 32.02 -24.43
CA ASP A 6 33.44 31.51 -23.33
C ASP A 6 32.56 31.12 -22.13
N GLN A 7 31.50 31.91 -21.84
CA GLN A 7 30.51 31.59 -20.80
C GLN A 7 29.57 30.43 -21.17
N GLU A 8 29.22 30.26 -22.45
CA GLU A 8 28.46 29.09 -22.93
C GLU A 8 29.26 27.80 -22.79
N GLU A 9 30.57 27.87 -23.05
CA GLU A 9 31.49 26.74 -22.86
C GLU A 9 31.68 26.41 -21.37
N GLU A 10 31.79 27.43 -20.51
CA GLU A 10 31.84 27.28 -19.06
C GLU A 10 30.57 26.61 -18.50
N LEU A 11 29.38 27.02 -18.95
CA LEU A 11 28.11 26.36 -18.58
C LEU A 11 28.07 24.89 -19.00
N ALA A 12 28.57 24.58 -20.20
CA ALA A 12 28.61 23.20 -20.70
C ALA A 12 29.55 22.33 -19.86
N LEU A 13 30.69 22.87 -19.43
CA LEU A 13 31.62 22.18 -18.52
C LEU A 13 31.00 21.97 -17.14
N GLN A 14 30.35 22.98 -16.58
CA GLN A 14 29.71 22.90 -15.27
C GLN A 14 28.57 21.86 -15.26
N GLN A 15 27.83 21.74 -16.37
CA GLN A 15 26.82 20.69 -16.53
C GLN A 15 27.44 19.28 -16.54
N GLN A 16 28.60 19.11 -17.18
CA GLN A 16 29.33 17.83 -17.15
C GLN A 16 29.86 17.49 -15.76
N GLU A 17 30.30 18.49 -14.99
CA GLU A 17 30.75 18.31 -13.61
C GLU A 17 29.60 17.90 -12.69
N MET A 18 28.44 18.52 -12.83
CA MET A 18 27.23 18.12 -12.12
C MET A 18 26.78 16.70 -12.48
N ASP A 19 26.82 16.32 -13.76
CA ASP A 19 26.51 14.94 -14.19
C ASP A 19 27.49 13.93 -13.58
N ALA A 20 28.77 14.31 -13.44
CA ALA A 20 29.78 13.47 -12.79
C ALA A 20 29.55 13.37 -11.27
N LEU A 21 29.16 14.45 -10.61
CA LEU A 21 28.76 14.46 -9.19
C LEU A 21 27.53 13.58 -8.96
N GLN A 22 26.52 13.68 -9.82
CA GLN A 22 25.32 12.84 -9.75
C GLN A 22 25.66 11.35 -9.84
N ARG A 23 26.52 10.96 -10.79
CA ARG A 23 26.98 9.56 -10.89
C ARG A 23 27.77 9.10 -9.67
N ARG A 24 28.51 10.00 -9.02
CA ARG A 24 29.23 9.70 -7.78
C ARG A 24 28.27 9.50 -6.62
N ILE A 25 27.23 10.33 -6.50
CA ILE A 25 26.14 10.18 -5.52
C ILE A 25 25.48 8.81 -5.67
N ASP A 26 25.16 8.40 -6.90
CA ASP A 26 24.50 7.12 -7.17
C ASP A 26 25.34 5.89 -6.77
N GLN A 27 26.66 6.05 -6.67
CA GLN A 27 27.61 4.98 -6.31
C GLN A 27 28.16 5.11 -4.88
N ALA A 28 27.83 6.19 -4.17
CA ALA A 28 28.42 6.55 -2.89
C ALA A 28 27.75 5.83 -1.70
N THR A 29 28.53 5.63 -0.65
CA THR A 29 28.06 5.20 0.67
C THR A 29 27.21 6.29 1.33
N GLU A 30 26.31 5.92 2.24
CA GLU A 30 25.31 6.81 2.86
C GLU A 30 25.92 8.07 3.52
N TYR A 31 27.14 7.98 4.05
CA TYR A 31 27.87 9.10 4.64
C TYR A 31 28.47 10.06 3.59
N ASP A 32 29.06 9.51 2.53
CA ASP A 32 29.65 10.30 1.42
C ASP A 32 28.56 10.95 0.56
N ARG A 33 27.39 10.31 0.50
CA ARG A 33 26.22 10.80 -0.22
C ARG A 33 25.77 12.18 0.26
N ILE A 34 25.77 12.42 1.58
CA ILE A 34 25.32 13.70 2.16
C ILE A 34 26.28 14.84 1.75
N SER A 35 27.59 14.60 1.75
CA SER A 35 28.55 15.65 1.33
C SER A 35 28.44 15.92 -0.17
N LEU A 36 28.32 14.87 -0.99
CA LEU A 36 28.18 15.00 -2.43
C LEU A 36 26.86 15.65 -2.84
N GLU A 37 25.76 15.39 -2.13
CA GLU A 37 24.47 16.09 -2.34
C GLU A 37 24.57 17.58 -1.99
N SER A 38 25.33 17.94 -0.95
CA SER A 38 25.62 19.34 -0.64
C SER A 38 26.44 20.01 -1.74
N GLU A 39 27.51 19.37 -2.20
CA GLU A 39 28.34 19.88 -3.30
C GLU A 39 27.55 20.05 -4.60
N LEU A 40 26.68 19.07 -4.93
CA LEU A 40 25.80 19.15 -6.10
C LEU A 40 24.78 20.30 -5.98
N SER A 41 24.26 20.57 -4.78
CA SER A 41 23.36 21.70 -4.54
C SER A 41 24.06 23.05 -4.74
N ASP A 42 25.27 23.20 -4.24
CA ASP A 42 26.06 24.43 -4.40
C ASP A 42 26.40 24.67 -5.87
N GLU A 43 26.79 23.62 -6.60
CA GLU A 43 27.10 23.69 -8.03
C GLU A 43 25.86 24.02 -8.87
N GLN A 44 24.68 23.49 -8.49
CA GLN A 44 23.40 23.82 -9.12
C GLN A 44 23.05 25.30 -8.98
N ASP A 45 23.30 25.91 -7.83
CA ASP A 45 23.00 27.31 -7.60
C ASP A 45 23.98 28.22 -8.34
N CYS A 46 25.26 27.86 -8.38
CA CYS A 46 26.25 28.53 -9.24
C CYS A 46 25.84 28.48 -10.72
N TYR A 47 25.42 27.31 -11.21
CA TYR A 47 24.95 27.13 -12.58
C TYR A 47 23.75 28.03 -12.92
N LYS A 48 22.75 28.11 -12.03
CA LYS A 48 21.58 28.98 -12.22
C LYS A 48 21.99 30.45 -12.36
N MET A 49 22.85 30.94 -11.47
CA MET A 49 23.32 32.33 -11.50
C MET A 49 24.09 32.64 -12.79
N LEU A 50 24.96 31.72 -13.23
CA LEU A 50 25.73 31.88 -14.47
C LEU A 50 24.79 31.92 -15.69
N ASN A 51 23.82 31.01 -15.75
CA ASN A 51 22.85 30.94 -16.83
C ASN A 51 21.95 32.19 -16.93
N GLU A 52 21.48 32.71 -15.79
CA GLU A 52 20.72 33.96 -15.76
C GLU A 52 21.52 35.15 -16.29
N SER A 53 22.80 35.24 -15.90
CA SER A 53 23.72 36.27 -16.38
C SER A 53 24.01 36.13 -17.89
N LEU A 54 24.15 34.90 -18.38
CA LEU A 54 24.35 34.61 -19.80
C LEU A 54 23.16 35.08 -20.64
N MET A 55 21.93 34.73 -20.23
CA MET A 55 20.72 35.15 -20.92
C MET A 55 20.61 36.68 -20.99
N GLY A 56 20.96 37.38 -19.91
CA GLY A 56 21.04 38.85 -19.89
C GLY A 56 22.08 39.39 -20.88
N SER A 57 23.25 38.78 -20.94
CA SER A 57 24.35 39.16 -21.83
C SER A 57 24.02 38.91 -23.30
N GLN A 58 23.40 37.77 -23.64
CA GLN A 58 22.92 37.44 -24.98
C GLN A 58 21.87 38.45 -25.46
N ARG A 59 20.91 38.80 -24.61
CA ARG A 59 19.89 39.80 -24.92
C ARG A 59 20.50 41.16 -25.23
N ASN A 60 21.41 41.62 -24.39
CA ASN A 60 22.11 42.90 -24.58
C ASN A 60 22.93 42.91 -25.89
N LEU A 61 23.62 41.81 -26.21
CA LEU A 61 24.38 41.68 -27.45
C LEU A 61 23.46 41.78 -28.67
N LYS A 62 22.31 41.11 -28.65
CA LYS A 62 21.31 41.17 -29.71
C LYS A 62 20.76 42.58 -29.91
N GLU A 63 20.40 43.27 -28.82
CA GLU A 63 19.93 44.66 -28.86
C GLU A 63 21.00 45.60 -29.45
N ARG A 64 22.26 45.45 -29.04
CA ARG A 64 23.38 46.24 -29.59
C ARG A 64 23.64 45.95 -31.07
N GLN A 65 23.51 44.69 -31.49
CA GLN A 65 23.68 44.31 -32.89
C GLN A 65 22.58 44.89 -33.77
N GLU A 66 21.34 44.94 -33.27
CA GLU A 66 20.22 45.58 -33.96
C GLU A 66 20.46 47.09 -34.11
N ILE A 67 20.87 47.78 -33.04
CA ILE A 67 21.23 49.20 -33.07
C ILE A 67 22.36 49.44 -34.07
N LEU A 68 23.43 48.63 -34.05
CA LEU A 68 24.54 48.74 -34.99
C LEU A 68 24.07 48.59 -36.45
N SER A 69 23.21 47.61 -36.72
CA SER A 69 22.64 47.39 -38.06
C SER A 69 21.82 48.60 -38.54
N GLN A 70 21.03 49.21 -37.65
CA GLN A 70 20.28 50.42 -37.98
C GLN A 70 21.21 51.59 -38.32
N HIS A 71 22.25 51.82 -37.51
CA HIS A 71 23.23 52.87 -37.77
C HIS A 71 24.02 52.64 -39.06
N GLN A 72 24.44 51.39 -39.33
CA GLN A 72 25.07 51.02 -40.59
C GLN A 72 24.14 51.35 -41.76
N GLY A 73 22.86 50.95 -41.71
CA GLY A 73 21.89 51.28 -42.76
C GLY A 73 21.75 52.78 -43.02
N ILE A 74 21.78 53.62 -41.98
CA ILE A 74 21.76 55.08 -42.12
C ILE A 74 23.05 55.60 -42.78
N LEU A 75 24.22 55.10 -42.36
CA LEU A 75 25.52 55.50 -42.93
C LEU A 75 25.62 55.12 -44.41
N TRP A 76 25.25 53.89 -44.77
CA TRP A 76 25.24 53.42 -46.16
C TRP A 76 24.31 54.26 -47.05
N ARG A 77 23.14 54.67 -46.54
CA ARG A 77 22.23 55.58 -47.23
C ARG A 77 22.84 56.97 -47.44
N ARG A 78 23.58 57.49 -46.46
CA ARG A 78 24.25 58.80 -46.56
C ARG A 78 25.47 58.79 -47.47
N LEU A 79 26.15 57.65 -47.58
CA LEU A 79 27.30 57.44 -48.46
C LEU A 79 26.92 57.24 -49.94
N GLY A 80 25.63 57.29 -50.28
CA GLY A 80 25.17 57.19 -51.68
C GLY A 80 25.21 55.76 -52.26
N ASN A 81 25.59 54.77 -51.46
CA ASN A 81 25.65 53.36 -51.85
C ASN A 81 24.27 52.68 -51.66
N SER A 82 23.21 53.25 -52.23
CA SER A 82 21.85 52.67 -52.17
C SER A 82 21.66 51.44 -53.07
N SER A 83 22.71 50.96 -53.74
CA SER A 83 22.70 49.79 -54.60
C SER A 83 23.49 48.65 -53.94
N GLY A 84 22.88 47.93 -53.00
CA GLY A 84 23.53 46.71 -52.50
C GLY A 84 23.15 46.18 -51.14
N GLN A 85 21.93 46.37 -50.64
CA GLN A 85 21.22 45.30 -49.93
C GLN A 85 19.79 45.76 -49.67
N GLN A 86 18.93 45.12 -50.46
CA GLN A 86 17.56 44.71 -50.19
C GLN A 86 16.77 45.59 -49.23
N GLN A 87 15.67 46.12 -49.76
CA GLN A 87 14.38 46.11 -49.07
C GLN A 87 14.49 45.42 -47.69
N HIS A 88 14.61 46.22 -46.64
CA HIS A 88 13.75 45.97 -45.50
C HIS A 88 12.32 46.16 -46.02
N ASP A 89 11.87 45.26 -46.89
CA ASP A 89 10.53 44.75 -46.81
C ASP A 89 10.40 44.50 -45.32
N LYS A 90 9.46 45.18 -44.69
CA LYS A 90 8.97 44.74 -43.40
C LYS A 90 8.70 43.26 -43.60
N ILE A 91 9.64 42.40 -43.20
CA ILE A 91 9.40 40.99 -43.03
C ILE A 91 8.26 41.05 -42.04
N ASP A 92 7.04 40.79 -42.52
CA ASP A 92 5.88 40.84 -41.67
C ASP A 92 6.06 39.66 -40.74
N LEU A 93 6.67 39.94 -39.59
CA LEU A 93 6.93 38.96 -38.55
C LEU A 93 5.63 38.62 -37.84
N LYS A 94 4.53 39.33 -38.09
CA LYS A 94 3.21 39.03 -37.51
C LYS A 94 2.78 37.57 -37.69
N PRO A 95 2.87 36.93 -38.87
CA PRO A 95 2.61 35.51 -39.01
C PRO A 95 3.54 34.66 -38.13
N THR A 96 4.85 34.93 -38.11
CA THR A 96 5.79 34.18 -37.26
C THR A 96 5.53 34.38 -35.77
N LEU A 97 5.19 35.60 -35.35
CA LEU A 97 4.82 35.94 -33.97
C LEU A 97 3.50 35.27 -33.58
N SER A 98 2.51 35.27 -34.46
CA SER A 98 1.23 34.57 -34.23
C SER A 98 1.42 33.06 -34.13
N GLN A 99 2.38 32.50 -34.86
CA GLN A 99 2.71 31.07 -34.80
C GLN A 99 3.44 30.73 -33.50
N VAL A 100 4.33 31.62 -33.03
CA VAL A 100 4.98 31.50 -31.72
C VAL A 100 3.96 31.66 -30.59
N ASP A 101 3.04 32.62 -30.68
CA ASP A 101 1.99 32.83 -29.67
C ASP A 101 1.03 31.63 -29.60
N ALA A 102 0.66 31.06 -30.75
CA ALA A 102 -0.13 29.82 -30.81
C ALA A 102 0.62 28.65 -30.18
N GLN A 103 1.92 28.50 -30.46
CA GLN A 103 2.76 27.48 -29.80
C GLN A 103 2.88 27.72 -28.30
N ARG A 104 2.99 28.97 -27.85
CA ARG A 104 3.03 29.31 -26.42
C ARG A 104 1.72 28.98 -25.72
N GLN A 105 0.58 29.27 -26.34
CA GLN A 105 -0.73 28.87 -25.82
C GLN A 105 -0.84 27.35 -25.72
N GLN A 106 -0.50 26.63 -26.78
CA GLN A 106 -0.54 25.17 -26.78
C GLN A 106 0.38 24.57 -25.70
N LEU A 107 1.59 25.11 -25.52
CA LEU A 107 2.50 24.66 -24.46
C LEU A 107 1.95 24.96 -23.06
N THR A 108 1.25 26.09 -22.89
CA THR A 108 0.64 26.46 -21.61
C THR A 108 -0.54 25.55 -21.28
N GLU A 109 -1.39 25.23 -22.26
CA GLU A 109 -2.47 24.26 -22.10
C GLU A 109 -1.94 22.86 -21.78
N ASN A 110 -0.87 22.43 -22.48
CA ASN A 110 -0.21 21.16 -22.18
C ASN A 110 0.38 21.13 -20.77
N LEU A 111 1.01 22.23 -20.32
CA LEU A 111 1.53 22.34 -18.96
C LEU A 111 0.41 22.26 -17.92
N GLN A 112 -0.70 22.98 -18.12
CA GLN A 112 -1.85 22.91 -17.22
C GLN A 112 -2.47 21.51 -17.16
N SER A 113 -2.56 20.83 -18.30
CA SER A 113 -3.02 19.44 -18.35
C SER A 113 -2.08 18.51 -17.59
N LEU A 114 -0.77 18.68 -17.77
CA LEU A 114 0.23 17.85 -17.09
C LEU A 114 0.25 18.10 -15.58
N GLU A 115 0.10 19.36 -15.16
CA GLU A 115 -0.03 19.73 -13.74
C GLU A 115 -1.29 19.10 -13.12
N ALA A 116 -2.41 19.11 -13.83
CA ALA A 116 -3.64 18.44 -13.38
C ALA A 116 -3.45 16.92 -13.27
N GLU A 117 -2.75 16.30 -14.22
CA GLU A 117 -2.44 14.87 -14.18
C GLU A 117 -1.51 14.51 -13.01
N ILE A 118 -0.50 15.34 -12.74
CA ILE A 118 0.39 15.18 -11.58
C ILE A 118 -0.39 15.29 -10.28
N GLN A 119 -1.29 16.28 -10.15
CA GLN A 119 -2.14 16.41 -8.96
C GLN A 119 -3.08 15.21 -8.77
N GLN A 120 -3.62 14.67 -9.86
CA GLN A 120 -4.42 13.45 -9.79
C GLN A 120 -3.59 12.26 -9.31
N ILE A 121 -2.39 12.06 -9.86
CA ILE A 121 -1.48 10.97 -9.44
C ILE A 121 -1.09 11.12 -7.97
N GLN A 122 -0.79 12.34 -7.52
CA GLN A 122 -0.48 12.60 -6.10
C GLN A 122 -1.65 12.25 -5.18
N THR A 123 -2.88 12.58 -5.60
CA THR A 123 -4.10 12.23 -4.86
C THR A 123 -4.29 10.71 -4.81
N ASP A 124 -4.09 10.02 -5.93
CA ASP A 124 -4.18 8.55 -6.02
C ASP A 124 -3.12 7.86 -5.14
N ILE A 125 -1.90 8.41 -5.07
CA ILE A 125 -0.84 7.91 -4.19
C ILE A 125 -1.26 8.07 -2.73
N ALA A 126 -1.72 9.26 -2.33
CA ALA A 126 -2.16 9.50 -0.95
C ALA A 126 -3.30 8.54 -0.53
N GLN A 127 -4.26 8.30 -1.41
CA GLN A 127 -5.34 7.33 -1.17
C GLN A 127 -4.80 5.90 -1.01
N LYS A 128 -3.84 5.50 -1.85
CA LYS A 128 -3.21 4.16 -1.75
C LYS A 128 -2.42 4.02 -0.45
N GLU A 129 -1.70 5.06 -0.02
CA GLU A 129 -0.99 5.07 1.26
C GLU A 129 -1.95 4.94 2.44
N GLU A 130 -3.09 5.62 2.42
CA GLU A 130 -4.13 5.47 3.44
C GLU A 130 -4.68 4.03 3.49
N ILE A 131 -4.95 3.43 2.32
CA ILE A 131 -5.39 2.03 2.23
C ILE A 131 -4.31 1.10 2.80
N ILE A 132 -3.04 1.28 2.42
CA ILE A 132 -1.93 0.47 2.91
C ILE A 132 -1.82 0.59 4.44
N ASN A 133 -1.86 1.81 4.99
CA ASN A 133 -1.81 2.02 6.44
C ASN A 133 -2.97 1.33 7.16
N SER A 134 -4.19 1.45 6.64
CA SER A 134 -5.36 0.76 7.20
C SER A 134 -5.21 -0.76 7.19
N LYS A 135 -4.63 -1.31 6.10
CA LYS A 135 -4.38 -2.76 5.96
C LYS A 135 -3.30 -3.24 6.90
N THR A 136 -2.23 -2.47 7.06
CA THR A 136 -1.15 -2.75 8.02
C THR A 136 -1.69 -2.80 9.44
N GLN A 137 -2.49 -1.80 9.84
CA GLN A 137 -3.12 -1.79 11.17
C GLN A 137 -4.08 -2.98 11.38
N GLN A 138 -4.89 -3.32 10.38
CA GLN A 138 -5.75 -4.51 10.44
C GLN A 138 -4.93 -5.80 10.58
N GLN A 139 -3.81 -5.90 9.88
CA GLN A 139 -2.94 -7.07 9.95
C GLN A 139 -2.28 -7.17 11.33
N GLU A 140 -1.82 -6.06 11.89
CA GLU A 140 -1.23 -6.02 13.24
C GLU A 140 -2.26 -6.40 14.31
N ALA A 141 -3.48 -5.88 14.22
CA ALA A 141 -4.57 -6.25 15.12
C ALA A 141 -4.88 -7.76 15.06
N LYS A 142 -4.97 -8.34 13.85
CA LYS A 142 -5.18 -9.79 13.68
C LYS A 142 -4.02 -10.61 14.24
N LYS A 143 -2.78 -10.13 14.07
CA LYS A 143 -1.60 -10.81 14.63
C LYS A 143 -1.67 -10.85 16.15
N ASN A 144 -2.03 -9.74 16.78
CA ASN A 144 -2.20 -9.66 18.23
C ASN A 144 -3.34 -10.57 18.73
N GLU A 145 -4.45 -10.65 17.98
CA GLU A 145 -5.56 -11.56 18.31
C GLU A 145 -5.13 -13.04 18.24
N ILE A 146 -4.37 -13.42 17.21
CA ILE A 146 -3.81 -14.77 17.08
C ILE A 146 -2.88 -15.08 18.26
N GLU A 147 -1.99 -14.14 18.61
CA GLU A 147 -1.06 -14.31 19.74
C GLU A 147 -1.80 -14.49 21.07
N GLN A 148 -2.88 -13.75 21.31
CA GLN A 148 -3.72 -13.95 22.50
C GLN A 148 -4.43 -15.31 22.50
N LEU A 149 -4.95 -15.75 21.35
CA LEU A 149 -5.57 -17.06 21.22
C LEU A 149 -4.56 -18.19 21.48
N GLU A 150 -3.34 -18.07 20.95
CA GLU A 150 -2.25 -19.02 21.19
C GLU A 150 -1.89 -19.11 22.68
N LEU A 151 -1.75 -17.97 23.37
CA LEU A 151 -1.50 -17.93 24.81
C LEU A 151 -2.62 -18.62 25.59
N SER A 152 -3.89 -18.31 25.27
CA SER A 152 -5.04 -18.92 25.94
C SER A 152 -5.11 -20.44 25.73
N LEU A 153 -4.71 -20.91 24.54
CA LEU A 153 -4.68 -22.33 24.21
C LEU A 153 -3.55 -23.03 24.98
N GLN A 154 -2.37 -22.42 25.05
CA GLN A 154 -1.26 -22.93 25.88
C GLN A 154 -1.64 -22.99 27.36
N GLU A 155 -2.34 -21.99 27.89
CA GLU A 155 -2.85 -22.00 29.28
C GLU A 155 -3.85 -23.13 29.51
N LYS A 156 -4.82 -23.31 28.59
CA LYS A 156 -5.78 -24.42 28.65
C LYS A 156 -5.09 -25.78 28.57
N GLN A 157 -4.10 -25.93 27.69
CA GLN A 157 -3.30 -27.15 27.60
C GLN A 157 -2.54 -27.43 28.90
N LYS A 158 -1.92 -26.41 29.50
CA LYS A 158 -1.25 -26.54 30.80
C LYS A 158 -2.23 -26.93 31.89
N ALA A 159 -3.38 -26.26 32.00
CA ALA A 159 -4.42 -26.58 32.97
C ALA A 159 -4.96 -28.01 32.79
N ASN A 160 -5.19 -28.44 31.55
CA ASN A 160 -5.64 -29.81 31.26
C ASN A 160 -4.54 -30.85 31.54
N SER A 161 -3.26 -30.53 31.31
CA SER A 161 -2.16 -31.41 31.66
C SER A 161 -1.89 -31.49 33.17
N GLN A 162 -2.19 -30.42 33.92
CA GLN A 162 -2.03 -30.35 35.37
C GLN A 162 -3.23 -30.91 36.14
N GLY A 163 -4.44 -30.87 35.56
CA GLY A 163 -5.66 -31.41 36.17
C GLY A 163 -6.18 -32.73 35.57
N GLY A 164 -5.72 -33.12 34.37
CA GLY A 164 -6.44 -34.06 33.51
C GLY A 164 -5.73 -35.39 33.26
N ASN A 165 -5.43 -36.11 34.34
CA ASN A 165 -5.54 -37.58 34.34
C ASN A 165 -6.06 -38.04 35.70
N GLU A 166 -5.46 -37.60 36.81
CA GLU A 166 -5.85 -38.07 38.14
C GLU A 166 -7.24 -37.57 38.61
N ALA A 167 -7.68 -36.36 38.23
CA ALA A 167 -9.01 -35.86 38.63
C ALA A 167 -10.16 -36.50 37.81
N ILE A 168 -9.93 -36.76 36.51
CA ILE A 168 -10.94 -37.38 35.62
C ILE A 168 -11.21 -38.84 36.03
N TYR A 169 -10.18 -39.57 36.50
CA TYR A 169 -10.37 -40.92 37.05
C TYR A 169 -11.17 -40.94 38.35
N GLN A 170 -11.21 -39.85 39.13
CA GLN A 170 -12.02 -39.79 40.35
C GLN A 170 -13.44 -39.27 40.12
N GLU A 171 -13.61 -38.23 39.30
CA GLU A 171 -14.93 -37.62 39.07
C GLU A 171 -15.86 -38.48 38.21
N VAL A 172 -15.33 -39.26 37.26
CA VAL A 172 -16.17 -40.04 36.34
C VAL A 172 -16.42 -41.46 36.85
N LEU A 173 -15.46 -42.04 37.58
CA LEU A 173 -15.49 -43.45 37.94
C LEU A 173 -16.31 -43.71 39.22
N LEU A 174 -16.30 -42.78 40.18
CA LEU A 174 -17.10 -42.91 41.41
C LEU A 174 -18.62 -42.88 41.15
N PRO A 175 -19.19 -41.93 40.38
CA PRO A 175 -20.64 -41.91 40.11
C PRO A 175 -21.09 -43.07 39.22
N MET A 176 -20.21 -43.58 38.35
CA MET A 176 -20.51 -44.70 37.48
C MET A 176 -20.60 -46.01 38.27
N GLN A 177 -19.84 -46.14 39.36
CA GLN A 177 -19.92 -47.26 40.28
C GLN A 177 -21.22 -47.25 41.09
N ASP A 178 -21.64 -46.07 41.56
CA ASP A 178 -22.94 -45.89 42.23
C ASP A 178 -24.12 -46.17 41.28
N TYR A 179 -24.04 -45.74 40.01
CA TYR A 179 -25.06 -46.04 39.01
C TYR A 179 -25.15 -47.55 38.71
N LEU A 180 -24.01 -48.25 38.63
CA LEU A 180 -24.00 -49.70 38.44
C LEU A 180 -24.61 -50.44 39.63
N GLU A 181 -24.37 -49.99 40.87
CA GLU A 181 -25.00 -50.59 42.06
C GLU A 181 -26.51 -50.32 42.07
N GLN A 182 -26.94 -49.12 41.66
CA GLN A 182 -28.35 -48.77 41.57
C GLN A 182 -29.10 -49.57 40.49
N VAL A 183 -28.48 -49.77 39.32
CA VAL A 183 -29.02 -50.62 38.26
C VAL A 183 -29.09 -52.08 38.71
N ARG A 184 -28.08 -52.56 39.44
CA ARG A 184 -28.08 -53.91 40.01
C ARG A 184 -29.21 -54.09 41.01
N GLN A 185 -29.47 -53.10 41.87
CA GLN A 185 -30.55 -53.13 42.84
C GLN A 185 -31.93 -53.10 42.17
N GLN A 186 -32.10 -52.29 41.12
CA GLN A 186 -33.33 -52.31 40.30
C GLN A 186 -33.53 -53.65 39.59
N LEU A 187 -32.46 -54.29 39.12
CA LEU A 187 -32.53 -55.61 38.50
C LEU A 187 -32.92 -56.68 39.53
N GLU A 188 -32.43 -56.58 40.76
CA GLU A 188 -32.79 -57.46 41.87
C GLU A 188 -34.25 -57.26 42.31
N GLU A 189 -34.75 -56.01 42.30
CA GLU A 189 -36.16 -55.69 42.49
C GLU A 189 -37.05 -56.25 41.38
N VAL A 190 -36.62 -56.14 40.12
CA VAL A 190 -37.35 -56.69 38.97
C VAL A 190 -37.35 -58.22 39.03
N VAL A 191 -36.24 -58.86 39.39
CA VAL A 191 -36.18 -60.32 39.60
C VAL A 191 -37.06 -60.73 40.79
N GLY A 192 -37.07 -59.96 41.87
CA GLY A 192 -37.98 -60.16 43.01
C GLY A 192 -39.46 -60.05 42.61
N GLY A 193 -39.80 -59.05 41.79
CA GLY A 193 -41.12 -58.85 41.23
C GLY A 193 -41.54 -59.96 40.27
N VAL A 194 -40.62 -60.46 39.43
CA VAL A 194 -40.86 -61.59 38.52
C VAL A 194 -41.11 -62.88 39.30
N ASN A 195 -40.39 -63.13 40.40
CA ASN A 195 -40.66 -64.25 41.29
C ASN A 195 -42.03 -64.12 41.98
N GLN A 196 -42.45 -62.90 42.31
CA GLN A 196 -43.78 -62.62 42.87
C GLN A 196 -44.90 -62.85 41.83
N VAL A 197 -44.65 -62.51 40.55
CA VAL A 197 -45.56 -62.77 39.43
C VAL A 197 -45.63 -64.25 39.07
N GLN A 198 -44.55 -65.02 39.19
CA GLN A 198 -44.61 -66.50 39.11
C GLN A 198 -45.43 -67.10 40.27
N GLY A 199 -45.34 -66.52 41.47
CA GLY A 199 -46.23 -66.85 42.58
C GLY A 199 -47.71 -66.61 42.26
N ILE A 200 -48.03 -65.54 41.53
CA ILE A 200 -49.40 -65.26 41.04
C ILE A 200 -49.78 -66.25 39.93
N GLY A 201 -48.87 -66.62 39.03
CA GLY A 201 -49.09 -67.62 37.99
C GLY A 201 -49.52 -68.98 38.55
N THR A 202 -48.86 -69.46 39.62
CA THR A 202 -49.26 -70.70 40.30
C THR A 202 -50.61 -70.59 41.01
N GLN A 203 -50.98 -69.42 41.53
CA GLN A 203 -52.30 -69.17 42.12
C GLN A 203 -53.41 -69.09 41.05
N VAL A 204 -53.11 -68.60 39.85
CA VAL A 204 -54.05 -68.56 38.71
C VAL A 204 -54.25 -69.95 38.10
N GLU A 205 -53.20 -70.79 38.02
CA GLU A 205 -53.35 -72.21 37.64
C GLU A 205 -54.17 -72.99 38.67
N GLN A 206 -53.99 -72.73 39.97
CA GLN A 206 -54.85 -73.32 41.01
C GLN A 206 -56.31 -72.86 40.88
N LEU A 207 -56.56 -71.57 40.62
CA LEU A 207 -57.91 -71.05 40.38
C LEU A 207 -58.55 -71.63 39.10
N GLN A 208 -57.76 -71.83 38.03
CA GLN A 208 -58.23 -72.52 36.83
C GLN A 208 -58.59 -73.98 37.10
N GLN A 209 -57.79 -74.71 37.88
CA GLN A 209 -58.12 -76.09 38.28
C GLN A 209 -59.42 -76.15 39.10
N VAL A 210 -59.63 -75.21 40.03
CA VAL A 210 -60.86 -75.13 40.82
C VAL A 210 -62.07 -74.84 39.92
N LEU A 211 -61.94 -73.90 38.97
CA LEU A 211 -63.01 -73.60 38.02
C LEU A 211 -63.31 -74.78 37.07
N GLN A 212 -62.30 -75.55 36.67
CA GLN A 212 -62.48 -76.71 35.81
C GLN A 212 -63.14 -77.89 36.54
N ASN A 213 -62.88 -78.05 37.84
CA ASN A 213 -63.59 -79.01 38.69
C ASN A 213 -65.06 -78.63 38.93
N ILE A 214 -65.39 -77.33 38.92
CA ILE A 214 -66.77 -76.85 39.11
C ILE A 214 -67.59 -76.90 37.80
N ILE A 215 -66.96 -76.73 36.64
CA ILE A 215 -67.62 -76.78 35.33
C ILE A 215 -67.64 -78.22 34.74
N GLY A 216 -66.85 -79.14 35.29
CA GLY A 216 -66.78 -80.55 34.92
C GLY A 216 -67.76 -81.50 35.63
N GLN A 217 -68.74 -81.00 36.39
CA GLN A 217 -69.82 -81.83 36.96
C GLN A 217 -71.18 -81.50 36.32
N PRO A 218 -71.59 -82.20 35.25
CA PRO A 218 -72.98 -82.56 35.01
C PRO A 218 -73.31 -83.90 35.72
N GLU A 219 -74.60 -84.14 35.98
CA GLU A 219 -75.14 -85.42 36.51
C GLU A 219 -74.62 -86.68 35.79
#